data_AF-A0A0G4ILX6-F1
#
_entry.id   AF-A0A0G4ILX6-F1
#
_cell.length_a   1.000
_cell.length_b   1.000
_cell.length_c   1.000
_cell.angle_alpha   90.00
_cell.angle_beta   90.00
_cell.angle_gamma   90.00
#
_symmetry.space_group_name_H-M   'P 1'
#
loop_
_entity.id
_entity.type
_entity.pdbx_description
1 polymer ?
#
loop_
_entity_poly.entity_id
_entity_poly.type
_entity_poly.pdbx_seq_one_letter_code
_entity_poly.pdbx_strand_id
1 'polypeptide(L)'
;MALTAAALLAARLEALIAGVTAQQVVNLMNSARASVVPSATKMVQLQWNETLAVAAARYAATQCSGVFTDPGPNCTNCLDWIADAETPSFGTHGILDIITRNFVAEKAKWSCTQSAGSLTCTCISRPCYGDWTTLVNDAATEVGCGEQTSTACKGPYNVYVCAFNGHTTDAHPYTPSTTNSSCTQSTCPSAYPFCANGLCTKQPTTQVTSMKVRAKAQTTIKRTPSCDAECHYAYRLTANFQGADEPSQDHRTADRVRNEAPHLQTQTDGHD
;
A
#
# COMPACT_ATOMS: atom_id res chain seq x y z
N MET A 1 -20.87 -8.35 -31.43
CA MET A 1 -20.72 -7.04 -30.74
C MET A 1 -20.08 -7.21 -29.35
N ALA A 2 -18.89 -7.81 -29.26
CA ALA A 2 -18.20 -8.05 -27.98
C ALA A 2 -16.84 -7.34 -27.88
N LEU A 3 -16.36 -6.74 -28.98
CA LEU A 3 -15.06 -6.06 -29.03
C LEU A 3 -15.06 -4.64 -28.46
N THR A 4 -16.23 -4.00 -28.27
CA THR A 4 -16.32 -2.64 -27.75
C THR A 4 -16.18 -2.56 -26.23
N ALA A 5 -16.72 -3.53 -25.47
CA ALA A 5 -16.63 -3.51 -24.02
C ALA A 5 -15.19 -3.73 -23.51
N ALA A 6 -14.47 -4.70 -24.08
CA ALA A 6 -13.08 -4.98 -23.70
C ALA A 6 -12.13 -3.83 -24.03
N ALA A 7 -12.32 -3.16 -25.18
CA ALA A 7 -11.53 -1.98 -25.56
C ALA A 7 -11.85 -0.75 -24.69
N LEU A 8 -13.11 -0.56 -24.27
CA LEU A 8 -13.49 0.49 -23.32
C LEU A 8 -13.01 0.20 -21.89
N LEU A 9 -12.93 -1.06 -21.48
CA LEU A 9 -12.35 -1.48 -20.21
C LEU A 9 -10.82 -1.28 -20.22
N ALA A 10 -10.13 -1.63 -21.30
CA ALA A 10 -8.70 -1.41 -21.48
C ALA A 10 -8.34 0.09 -21.56
N ALA A 11 -9.11 0.90 -22.28
CA ALA A 11 -8.91 2.35 -22.36
C ALA A 11 -9.25 3.08 -21.04
N ARG A 12 -10.17 2.54 -20.22
CA ARG A 12 -10.39 3.02 -18.84
C ARG A 12 -9.29 2.57 -17.87
N LEU A 13 -8.56 1.51 -18.21
CA LEU A 13 -7.43 1.00 -17.44
C LEU A 13 -6.12 1.75 -17.74
N GLU A 14 -5.92 2.24 -18.96
CA GLU A 14 -4.81 3.17 -19.27
C GLU A 14 -4.97 4.54 -18.57
N ALA A 15 -6.17 4.84 -18.06
CA ALA A 15 -6.43 5.96 -17.17
C ALA A 15 -6.22 5.62 -15.68
N LEU A 16 -5.79 4.39 -15.32
CA LEU A 16 -5.22 4.14 -14.00
C LEU A 16 -3.85 4.82 -13.93
N ILE A 17 -3.88 6.06 -13.45
CA ILE A 17 -2.74 6.84 -12.97
C ILE A 17 -1.69 7.05 -14.06
N ALA A 18 -1.67 8.22 -14.68
CA ALA A 18 -0.68 8.54 -15.72
C ALA A 18 0.77 8.18 -15.29
N GLY A 19 1.28 7.04 -15.79
CA GLY A 19 2.64 6.55 -15.52
C GLY A 19 2.84 5.60 -14.32
N VAL A 20 1.80 5.20 -13.56
CA VAL A 20 1.93 4.22 -12.46
C VAL A 20 1.31 2.88 -12.84
N THR A 21 2.09 1.81 -12.67
CA THR A 21 1.64 0.44 -12.91
C THR A 21 1.00 -0.18 -11.66
N ALA A 22 0.03 -1.08 -11.88
CA ALA A 22 -0.52 -1.95 -10.84
C ALA A 22 0.58 -2.63 -10.00
N GLN A 23 1.69 -3.05 -10.65
CA GLN A 23 2.80 -3.71 -9.97
C GLN A 23 3.53 -2.77 -8.99
N GLN A 24 3.68 -1.48 -9.30
CA GLN A 24 4.30 -0.52 -8.38
C GLN A 24 3.44 -0.33 -7.13
N VAL A 25 2.13 -0.24 -7.30
CA VAL A 25 1.18 -0.11 -6.18
C VAL A 25 1.28 -1.32 -5.25
N VAL A 26 1.17 -2.54 -5.78
CA VAL A 26 1.24 -3.75 -4.95
C VAL A 26 2.62 -3.95 -4.34
N ASN A 27 3.71 -3.59 -5.03
CA ASN A 27 5.06 -3.68 -4.47
C ASN A 27 5.23 -2.76 -3.26
N LEU A 28 4.73 -1.53 -3.35
CA LEU A 28 4.78 -0.56 -2.26
C LEU A 28 3.97 -1.05 -1.05
N MET A 29 2.72 -1.46 -1.25
CA MET A 29 1.89 -1.97 -0.16
C MET A 29 2.47 -3.24 0.48
N ASN A 30 2.99 -4.17 -0.33
CA ASN A 30 3.66 -5.37 0.18
C ASN A 30 4.93 -5.05 0.96
N SER A 31 5.68 -4.00 0.61
CA SER A 31 6.84 -3.56 1.39
C SER A 31 6.44 -3.10 2.80
N ALA A 32 5.31 -2.41 2.93
CA ALA A 32 4.75 -2.02 4.22
C ALA A 32 4.25 -3.24 5.01
N ARG A 33 3.54 -4.18 4.35
CA ARG A 33 3.07 -5.43 4.97
C ARG A 33 4.20 -6.32 5.46
N ALA A 34 5.32 -6.39 4.74
CA ALA A 34 6.49 -7.16 5.12
C ALA A 34 7.25 -6.58 6.33
N SER A 35 7.06 -5.28 6.62
CA SER A 35 7.81 -4.53 7.64
C SER A 35 7.00 -4.20 8.91
N VAL A 36 5.87 -4.87 9.09
CA VAL A 36 5.04 -4.72 10.30
C VAL A 36 5.78 -5.20 11.55
N VAL A 37 5.51 -4.53 12.68
CA VAL A 37 6.07 -4.84 13.99
C VAL A 37 4.94 -4.82 15.02
N PRO A 38 4.71 -5.89 15.80
CA PRO A 38 5.34 -7.21 15.74
C PRO A 38 5.25 -7.86 14.35
N SER A 39 6.19 -8.74 13.99
CA SER A 39 6.17 -9.38 12.67
C SER A 39 4.96 -10.31 12.51
N ALA A 40 4.48 -10.50 11.28
CA ALA A 40 3.31 -11.32 10.99
C ALA A 40 3.69 -12.74 10.55
N THR A 41 2.94 -13.75 11.01
CA THR A 41 3.25 -15.17 10.77
C THR A 41 2.69 -15.72 9.45
N LYS A 42 1.60 -15.12 8.95
CA LYS A 42 0.83 -15.64 7.80
C LYS A 42 0.42 -14.56 6.79
N MET A 43 1.05 -13.39 6.84
CA MET A 43 0.72 -12.25 5.98
C MET A 43 0.91 -12.60 4.51
N VAL A 44 -0.17 -12.59 3.73
CA VAL A 44 -0.12 -12.92 2.31
C VAL A 44 0.38 -11.71 1.50
N GLN A 45 1.17 -11.98 0.46
CA GLN A 45 1.53 -11.00 -0.55
C GLN A 45 0.28 -10.60 -1.35
N LEU A 46 -0.09 -9.32 -1.29
CA LEU A 46 -1.18 -8.77 -2.08
C LEU A 46 -0.90 -8.93 -3.58
N GLN A 47 -1.92 -9.39 -4.29
CA GLN A 47 -1.96 -9.41 -5.75
C GLN A 47 -2.90 -8.32 -6.26
N TRP A 48 -2.63 -7.81 -7.46
CA TRP A 48 -3.54 -6.85 -8.08
C TRP A 48 -4.81 -7.56 -8.56
N ASN A 49 -5.97 -6.96 -8.29
CA ASN A 49 -7.26 -7.44 -8.79
C ASN A 49 -8.00 -6.32 -9.53
N GLU A 50 -8.25 -6.54 -10.82
CA GLU A 50 -8.88 -5.55 -11.70
C GLU A 50 -10.33 -5.24 -11.33
N THR A 51 -11.07 -6.21 -10.76
CA THR A 51 -12.45 -5.98 -10.33
C THR A 51 -12.49 -5.01 -9.15
N LEU A 52 -11.57 -5.18 -8.19
CA LEU A 52 -11.40 -4.25 -7.07
C LEU A 52 -10.98 -2.86 -7.56
N ALA A 53 -10.06 -2.80 -8.53
CA ALA A 53 -9.55 -1.54 -9.07
C ALA A 53 -10.64 -0.75 -9.80
N VAL A 54 -11.45 -1.43 -10.62
CA VAL A 54 -12.60 -0.82 -11.30
C VAL A 54 -13.63 -0.32 -10.28
N ALA A 55 -13.89 -1.08 -9.22
CA ALA A 55 -14.81 -0.65 -8.16
C ALA A 55 -14.28 0.58 -7.41
N ALA A 56 -12.99 0.59 -7.06
CA ALA A 56 -12.32 1.70 -6.40
C ALA A 56 -12.34 2.97 -7.27
N ALA A 57 -12.02 2.86 -8.57
CA ALA A 57 -12.06 3.98 -9.51
C ALA A 57 -13.48 4.53 -9.69
N ARG A 58 -14.49 3.65 -9.79
CA ARG A 58 -15.89 4.07 -9.85
C ARG A 58 -16.30 4.84 -8.59
N TYR A 59 -15.89 4.35 -7.42
CA TYR A 59 -16.16 5.02 -6.16
C TYR A 59 -15.46 6.38 -6.07
N ALA A 60 -14.17 6.45 -6.43
CA ALA A 60 -13.42 7.71 -6.48
C ALA A 60 -14.13 8.76 -7.36
N ALA A 61 -14.68 8.31 -8.49
CA ALA A 61 -15.42 9.16 -9.43
C ALA A 61 -16.76 9.71 -8.90
N THR A 62 -17.35 9.11 -7.87
CA THR A 62 -18.61 9.60 -7.28
C THR A 62 -18.40 10.48 -6.05
N GLN A 63 -17.29 10.33 -5.33
CA GLN A 63 -17.07 11.08 -4.08
C GLN A 63 -16.75 12.55 -4.33
N CYS A 64 -15.76 12.84 -5.19
CA CYS A 64 -15.33 14.20 -5.56
C CYS A 64 -15.23 15.21 -4.39
N SER A 65 -14.91 14.72 -3.19
CA SER A 65 -14.99 15.41 -1.90
C SER A 65 -13.90 14.87 -0.97
N GLY A 66 -13.49 15.68 0.01
CA GLY A 66 -12.62 15.24 1.11
C GLY A 66 -13.34 14.45 2.20
N VAL A 67 -14.68 14.37 2.11
CA VAL A 67 -15.52 13.64 3.05
C VAL A 67 -16.09 12.42 2.35
N PHE A 68 -15.95 11.26 2.98
CA PHE A 68 -16.40 9.97 2.47
C PHE A 68 -17.53 9.47 3.36
N THR A 69 -18.77 9.63 2.92
CA THR A 69 -19.98 9.30 3.70
C THR A 69 -20.67 8.01 3.24
N ASP A 70 -20.29 7.49 2.08
CA ASP A 70 -20.88 6.30 1.47
C ASP A 70 -20.18 5.01 1.96
N PRO A 71 -20.83 3.83 1.82
CA PRO A 71 -20.30 2.55 2.31
C PRO A 71 -19.01 2.07 1.63
N GLY A 72 -18.47 2.80 0.65
CA GLY A 72 -17.27 2.44 -0.09
C GLY A 72 -17.51 1.84 -1.48
N PRO A 73 -16.44 1.34 -2.11
CA PRO A 73 -16.51 0.60 -3.37
C PRO A 73 -17.47 -0.61 -3.29
N ASN A 74 -18.37 -0.74 -4.27
CA ASN A 74 -19.31 -1.86 -4.33
C ASN A 74 -18.87 -2.89 -5.39
N CYS A 75 -18.52 -4.09 -4.93
CA CYS A 75 -18.26 -5.25 -5.77
C CYS A 75 -18.33 -6.55 -4.95
N THR A 76 -18.47 -7.71 -5.61
CA THR A 76 -18.64 -9.03 -4.95
C THR A 76 -17.61 -9.34 -3.88
N ASN A 77 -16.37 -8.87 -4.05
CA ASN A 77 -15.25 -9.13 -3.15
C ASN A 77 -14.70 -7.84 -2.53
N CYS A 78 -15.44 -6.73 -2.52
CA CYS A 78 -15.02 -5.49 -1.86
C CYS A 78 -15.33 -5.61 -0.37
N LEU A 79 -14.44 -6.24 0.41
CA LEU A 79 -14.67 -6.49 1.83
C LEU A 79 -14.15 -5.37 2.73
N ASP A 80 -13.15 -4.61 2.27
CA ASP A 80 -12.67 -3.42 2.94
C ASP A 80 -12.13 -2.40 1.95
N TRP A 81 -11.92 -1.17 2.41
CA TRP A 81 -11.39 -0.09 1.59
C TRP A 81 -10.78 1.03 2.43
N ILE A 82 -9.80 1.69 1.81
CA ILE A 82 -9.17 2.92 2.30
C ILE A 82 -9.30 3.97 1.21
N ALA A 83 -9.38 5.22 1.62
CA ALA A 83 -9.45 6.32 0.67
C ALA A 83 -8.89 7.60 1.25
N ASP A 84 -8.43 8.47 0.38
CA ASP A 84 -7.99 9.81 0.73
C ASP A 84 -8.42 10.82 -0.34
N ALA A 85 -8.49 12.08 0.03
CA ALA A 85 -8.65 13.16 -0.93
C ALA A 85 -7.70 14.32 -0.60
N GLU A 86 -6.94 14.74 -1.61
CA GLU A 86 -5.94 15.79 -1.47
C GLU A 86 -6.22 16.90 -2.48
N THR A 87 -5.93 18.14 -2.10
CA THR A 87 -5.95 19.22 -3.09
C THR A 87 -4.84 18.97 -4.13
N PRO A 88 -5.07 19.26 -5.41
CA PRO A 88 -4.04 19.14 -6.43
C PRO A 88 -2.84 20.00 -6.03
N SER A 89 -1.67 19.37 -5.94
CA SER A 89 -0.41 20.05 -5.64
C SER A 89 0.67 19.56 -6.58
N PHE A 90 1.69 20.38 -6.84
CA PHE A 90 2.86 19.96 -7.60
C PHE A 90 3.67 18.84 -6.91
N GLY A 91 3.43 18.59 -5.62
CA GLY A 91 4.12 17.58 -4.81
C GLY A 91 3.31 16.30 -4.56
N THR A 92 2.11 16.16 -5.13
CA THR A 92 1.31 14.93 -5.05
C THR A 92 1.30 14.25 -6.42
N HIS A 93 2.10 13.21 -6.59
CA HIS A 93 2.32 12.51 -7.86
C HIS A 93 1.38 11.32 -8.08
N GLY A 94 0.22 11.32 -7.41
CA GLY A 94 -0.81 10.28 -7.56
C GLY A 94 -0.78 9.23 -6.44
N ILE A 95 -1.42 8.09 -6.69
CA ILE A 95 -1.69 7.07 -5.66
C ILE A 95 -0.47 6.57 -4.87
N LEU A 96 0.73 6.51 -5.45
CA LEU A 96 1.93 6.00 -4.76
C LEU A 96 2.35 6.91 -3.59
N ASP A 97 2.20 8.22 -3.76
CA ASP A 97 2.52 9.18 -2.71
C ASP A 97 1.50 9.09 -1.57
N ILE A 98 0.22 8.91 -1.91
CA ILE A 98 -0.86 8.76 -0.92
C ILE A 98 -0.67 7.50 -0.07
N ILE A 99 -0.30 6.39 -0.72
CA ILE A 99 0.02 5.15 0.01
C ILE A 99 1.14 5.42 1.02
N THR A 100 2.19 6.12 0.63
CA THR A 100 3.34 6.35 1.51
C THR A 100 3.05 7.37 2.62
N ARG A 101 2.54 8.55 2.23
CA ARG A 101 2.42 9.72 3.10
C ARG A 101 1.19 9.69 4.01
N ASN A 102 0.15 8.97 3.60
CA ASN A 102 -1.11 8.97 4.33
C ASN A 102 -1.38 7.56 4.87
N PHE A 103 -1.59 6.56 4.00
CA PHE A 103 -1.98 5.22 4.45
C PHE A 103 -0.91 4.51 5.29
N VAL A 104 0.35 4.53 4.85
CA VAL A 104 1.46 3.92 5.61
C VAL A 104 1.88 4.80 6.79
N ALA A 105 1.91 6.13 6.62
CA ALA A 105 2.29 7.05 7.69
C ALA A 105 1.33 7.01 8.88
N GLU A 106 0.07 6.65 8.66
CA GLU A 106 -0.91 6.46 9.73
C GLU A 106 -0.45 5.44 10.78
N LYS A 107 0.48 4.52 10.44
CA LYS A 107 1.15 3.61 11.40
C LYS A 107 1.60 4.33 12.68
N ALA A 108 2.09 5.57 12.58
CA ALA A 108 2.57 6.33 13.73
C ALA A 108 1.47 6.67 14.76
N LYS A 109 0.19 6.56 14.36
CA LYS A 109 -0.98 6.76 15.23
C LYS A 109 -1.44 5.48 15.92
N TRP A 110 -0.85 4.33 15.59
CA TRP A 110 -1.22 3.03 16.12
C TRP A 110 -0.12 2.48 17.03
N SER A 111 -0.51 1.99 18.20
CA SER A 111 0.36 1.17 19.07
C SER A 111 -0.15 -0.25 19.04
N CYS A 112 0.70 -1.20 18.66
CA CYS A 112 0.35 -2.61 18.59
C CYS A 112 1.19 -3.41 19.59
N THR A 113 0.52 -4.20 20.41
CA THR A 113 1.14 -5.06 21.42
C THR A 113 0.78 -6.51 21.17
N GLN A 114 1.69 -7.42 21.48
CA GLN A 114 1.45 -8.85 21.37
C GLN A 114 1.33 -9.47 22.76
N SER A 115 0.27 -10.24 22.99
CA SER A 115 0.08 -11.01 24.21
C SER A 115 -0.56 -12.36 23.87
N ALA A 116 -0.03 -13.45 24.44
CA ALA A 116 -0.54 -14.81 24.26
C ALA A 116 -0.80 -15.21 22.79
N GLY A 117 0.06 -14.76 21.86
CA GLY A 117 -0.08 -15.07 20.43
C GLY A 117 -1.13 -14.22 19.67
N SER A 118 -1.76 -13.25 20.33
CA SER A 118 -2.68 -12.29 19.73
C SER A 118 -2.04 -10.91 19.63
N LEU A 119 -2.36 -10.19 18.55
CA LEU A 119 -1.94 -8.81 18.34
C LEU A 119 -3.10 -7.89 18.70
N THR A 120 -2.89 -6.91 19.56
CA THR A 120 -3.88 -5.86 19.84
C THR A 120 -3.31 -4.51 19.45
N CYS A 121 -3.94 -3.85 18.49
CA CYS A 121 -3.61 -2.52 18.02
C CYS A 121 -4.62 -1.50 18.57
N THR A 122 -4.11 -0.38 19.07
CA THR A 122 -4.92 0.72 19.61
C THR A 122 -4.50 2.03 18.98
N CYS A 123 -5.48 2.85 18.61
CA CYS A 123 -5.27 4.23 18.18
C CYS A 123 -4.79 5.07 19.36
N ILE A 124 -3.55 5.55 19.31
CA ILE A 124 -2.93 6.37 20.37
C ILE A 124 -2.98 7.88 20.07
N SER A 125 -3.26 8.25 18.82
CA SER A 125 -3.38 9.65 18.40
C SER A 125 -4.52 9.79 17.41
N ARG A 126 -5.63 10.37 17.85
CA ARG A 126 -6.82 10.56 17.00
C ARG A 126 -6.60 11.72 16.02
N PRO A 127 -7.24 11.69 14.84
CA PRO A 127 -8.09 10.60 14.33
C PRO A 127 -7.27 9.45 13.72
N CYS A 128 -7.72 8.21 13.97
CA CYS A 128 -7.31 7.03 13.20
C CYS A 128 -8.45 6.67 12.25
N TYR A 129 -8.16 6.66 10.95
CA TYR A 129 -9.08 6.33 9.87
C TYR A 129 -9.07 4.84 9.51
N GLY A 130 -8.13 4.07 10.09
CA GLY A 130 -8.01 2.64 9.86
C GLY A 130 -7.31 2.30 8.54
N ASP A 131 -6.64 3.28 7.91
CA ASP A 131 -5.96 3.09 6.64
C ASP A 131 -4.78 2.12 6.80
N TRP A 132 -3.98 2.30 7.85
CA TRP A 132 -2.86 1.43 8.19
C TRP A 132 -3.33 0.01 8.50
N THR A 133 -4.32 -0.15 9.38
CA THR A 133 -4.83 -1.46 9.83
C THR A 133 -5.47 -2.25 8.69
N THR A 134 -6.18 -1.56 7.79
CA THR A 134 -6.72 -2.14 6.56
C THR A 134 -5.59 -2.58 5.62
N LEU A 135 -4.58 -1.72 5.39
CA LEU A 135 -3.46 -2.03 4.50
C LEU A 135 -2.66 -3.26 4.96
N VAL A 136 -2.50 -3.42 6.27
CA VAL A 136 -1.78 -4.57 6.85
C VAL A 136 -2.69 -5.72 7.28
N ASN A 137 -3.95 -5.75 6.80
CA ASN A 137 -4.86 -6.81 7.16
C ASN A 137 -4.43 -8.17 6.55
N ASP A 138 -4.22 -9.21 7.37
CA ASP A 138 -3.74 -10.50 6.87
C ASP A 138 -4.82 -11.40 6.25
N ALA A 139 -6.09 -11.02 6.35
CA ALA A 139 -7.16 -11.64 5.56
C ALA A 139 -7.17 -11.15 4.11
N ALA A 140 -6.61 -9.96 3.83
CA ALA A 140 -6.51 -9.44 2.48
C ALA A 140 -5.41 -10.15 1.68
N THR A 141 -5.77 -10.66 0.51
CA THR A 141 -4.84 -11.29 -0.45
C THR A 141 -4.78 -10.56 -1.78
N GLU A 142 -5.75 -9.68 -2.03
CA GLU A 142 -5.89 -8.92 -3.27
C GLU A 142 -6.24 -7.46 -2.96
N VAL A 143 -5.75 -6.57 -3.82
CA VAL A 143 -6.04 -5.14 -3.78
C VAL A 143 -6.28 -4.62 -5.17
N GLY A 144 -7.13 -3.61 -5.30
CA GLY A 144 -7.21 -2.80 -6.50
C GLY A 144 -7.47 -1.35 -6.13
N CYS A 145 -6.74 -0.44 -6.76
CA CYS A 145 -6.84 0.98 -6.49
C CYS A 145 -7.34 1.74 -7.71
N GLY A 146 -7.95 2.89 -7.47
CA GLY A 146 -8.35 3.84 -8.48
C GLY A 146 -8.22 5.26 -7.95
N GLU A 147 -8.05 6.20 -8.86
CA GLU A 147 -8.01 7.62 -8.54
C GLU A 147 -8.91 8.41 -9.49
N GLN A 148 -9.36 9.56 -9.03
CA GLN A 148 -10.11 10.52 -9.79
C GLN A 148 -9.53 11.91 -9.58
N THR A 149 -9.22 12.61 -10.66
CA THR A 149 -8.63 13.94 -10.56
C THR A 149 -9.69 15.00 -10.25
N SER A 150 -9.27 16.06 -9.58
CA SER A 150 -10.07 17.25 -9.28
C SER A 150 -10.70 17.86 -10.53
N THR A 151 -9.95 17.91 -11.64
CA THR A 151 -10.40 18.41 -12.93
C THR A 151 -11.56 17.59 -13.47
N ALA A 152 -11.45 16.26 -13.41
CA ALA A 152 -12.51 15.37 -13.86
C ALA A 152 -13.72 15.38 -12.90
N CYS A 153 -13.49 15.60 -11.61
CA CYS A 153 -14.52 15.82 -10.60
C CYS A 153 -15.19 17.20 -10.62
N LYS A 154 -14.61 18.18 -11.34
CA LYS A 154 -14.96 19.62 -11.21
C LYS A 154 -14.98 20.08 -9.74
N GLY A 155 -14.15 19.47 -8.92
CA GLY A 155 -14.08 19.69 -7.47
C GLY A 155 -12.67 20.10 -7.04
N PRO A 156 -12.46 20.42 -5.76
CA PRO A 156 -11.16 20.89 -5.28
C PRO A 156 -10.19 19.75 -4.93
N TYR A 157 -10.60 18.48 -5.00
CA TYR A 157 -9.81 17.34 -4.54
C TYR A 157 -9.54 16.32 -5.64
N ASN A 158 -8.32 15.79 -5.67
CA ASN A 158 -8.05 14.46 -6.24
C ASN A 158 -8.48 13.42 -5.20
N VAL A 159 -9.20 12.39 -5.64
CA VAL A 159 -9.70 11.31 -4.78
C VAL A 159 -8.95 10.02 -5.10
N TYR A 160 -8.51 9.31 -4.06
CA TYR A 160 -7.72 8.10 -4.14
C TYR A 160 -8.40 7.01 -3.33
N VAL A 161 -8.56 5.82 -3.90
CA VAL A 161 -9.29 4.73 -3.25
C VAL A 161 -8.58 3.42 -3.53
N CYS A 162 -8.46 2.57 -2.51
CA CYS A 162 -8.05 1.18 -2.66
C CYS A 162 -9.07 0.27 -1.99
N ALA A 163 -9.48 -0.77 -2.69
CA ALA A 163 -10.39 -1.80 -2.21
C ALA A 163 -9.63 -3.12 -2.01
N PHE A 164 -10.01 -3.86 -0.97
CA PHE A 164 -9.39 -5.12 -0.55
C PHE A 164 -10.42 -6.24 -0.49
N ASN A 165 -9.95 -7.47 -0.70
CA ASN A 165 -10.79 -8.67 -0.65
C ASN A 165 -10.85 -9.36 0.72
N GLY A 166 -10.36 -8.71 1.77
CA GLY A 166 -10.30 -9.29 3.09
C GLY A 166 -10.26 -8.23 4.18
N HIS A 167 -10.91 -8.54 5.29
CA HIS A 167 -10.90 -7.76 6.52
C HIS A 167 -10.96 -8.71 7.71
N THR A 168 -10.37 -8.31 8.82
CA THR A 168 -10.60 -8.91 10.13
C THR A 168 -11.22 -7.87 11.04
N THR A 169 -10.40 -7.09 11.73
CA THR A 169 -10.77 -5.94 12.56
C THR A 169 -9.56 -5.00 12.67
N ASP A 170 -9.80 -3.73 12.96
CA ASP A 170 -8.70 -2.77 13.20
C ASP A 170 -7.92 -3.05 14.49
N ALA A 171 -8.57 -3.64 15.50
CA ALA A 171 -7.90 -4.02 16.73
C ALA A 171 -6.97 -5.23 16.55
N HIS A 172 -7.23 -6.09 15.58
CA HIS A 172 -6.50 -7.33 15.32
C HIS A 172 -6.23 -7.50 13.81
N PRO A 173 -5.43 -6.60 13.19
CA PRO A 173 -5.29 -6.58 11.73
C PRO A 173 -4.52 -7.79 11.19
N TYR A 174 -3.64 -8.39 11.99
CA TYR A 174 -2.91 -9.59 11.58
C TYR A 174 -2.52 -10.49 12.74
N THR A 175 -2.18 -11.74 12.40
CA THR A 175 -1.69 -12.74 13.33
C THR A 175 -0.19 -12.54 13.56
N PRO A 176 0.24 -12.18 14.78
CA PRO A 176 1.65 -11.91 15.05
C PRO A 176 2.44 -13.21 15.14
N SER A 177 3.73 -13.12 14.85
CA SER A 177 4.68 -14.20 15.04
C SER A 177 5.11 -14.30 16.50
N THR A 178 5.12 -15.50 17.07
CA THR A 178 5.60 -15.74 18.43
C THR A 178 7.13 -15.75 18.55
N THR A 179 7.83 -15.92 17.43
CA THR A 179 9.31 -15.96 17.35
C THR A 179 9.91 -14.66 16.84
N ASN A 180 9.05 -13.66 16.54
CA ASN A 180 9.41 -12.39 15.91
C ASN A 180 10.12 -12.52 14.54
N SER A 181 10.25 -13.73 14.00
CA SER A 181 10.54 -13.98 12.59
C SER A 181 9.25 -13.84 11.79
N SER A 182 9.32 -13.28 10.57
CA SER A 182 8.18 -13.28 9.63
C SER A 182 7.73 -14.72 9.29
N CYS A 183 6.88 -14.89 8.28
CA CYS A 183 6.38 -16.21 7.88
C CYS A 183 7.47 -17.29 7.75
N THR A 184 7.03 -18.54 7.87
CA THR A 184 7.80 -19.73 7.53
C THR A 184 6.94 -20.59 6.61
N GLN A 185 7.55 -21.58 5.95
CA GLN A 185 6.81 -22.48 5.08
C GLN A 185 5.70 -23.25 5.83
N SER A 186 5.86 -23.49 7.14
CA SER A 186 4.86 -24.18 7.96
C SER A 186 3.77 -23.26 8.53
N THR A 187 3.99 -21.94 8.56
CA THR A 187 2.99 -20.97 9.07
C THR A 187 2.15 -20.35 7.96
N CYS A 188 2.61 -20.42 6.72
CA CYS A 188 1.87 -19.90 5.58
C CYS A 188 0.59 -20.72 5.29
N PRO A 189 -0.50 -20.06 4.84
CA PRO A 189 -1.71 -20.76 4.43
C PRO A 189 -1.44 -21.73 3.26
N SER A 190 -2.20 -22.81 3.18
CA SER A 190 -2.03 -23.84 2.13
C SER A 190 -2.19 -23.30 0.70
N ALA A 191 -3.02 -22.26 0.52
CA ALA A 191 -3.17 -21.58 -0.78
C ALA A 191 -1.96 -20.68 -1.15
N TYR A 192 -1.10 -20.35 -0.18
CA TYR A 192 0.07 -19.48 -0.33
C TYR A 192 1.28 -20.09 0.40
N PRO A 193 1.71 -21.32 0.07
CA PRO A 193 2.52 -22.15 0.95
C PRO A 193 4.00 -21.73 1.04
N PHE A 194 4.46 -20.76 0.24
CA PHE A 194 5.85 -20.33 0.22
C PHE A 194 6.02 -19.03 1.01
N CYS A 195 7.07 -18.93 1.82
CA CYS A 195 7.43 -17.66 2.44
C CYS A 195 8.57 -17.00 1.67
N ALA A 196 8.35 -15.77 1.21
CA ALA A 196 9.35 -14.96 0.51
C ALA A 196 9.27 -13.51 0.98
N ASN A 197 10.42 -12.93 1.37
CA ASN A 197 10.51 -11.56 1.87
C ASN A 197 9.53 -11.25 3.01
N GLY A 198 9.29 -12.23 3.90
CA GLY A 198 8.39 -12.09 5.03
C GLY A 198 6.89 -12.12 4.69
N LEU A 199 6.53 -12.50 3.46
CA LEU A 199 5.14 -12.67 3.00
C LEU A 199 4.89 -14.07 2.44
N CYS A 200 3.68 -14.57 2.62
CA CYS A 200 3.22 -15.83 2.04
C CYS A 200 2.80 -15.65 0.58
N THR A 201 3.29 -16.52 -0.31
CA THR A 201 3.13 -16.41 -1.76
C THR A 201 2.67 -17.74 -2.37
N LYS A 202 2.00 -17.67 -3.54
CA LYS A 202 1.57 -18.87 -4.31
C LYS A 202 2.72 -19.61 -4.97
N GLN A 203 3.79 -18.89 -5.32
CA GLN A 203 4.94 -19.42 -6.03
C GLN A 203 6.25 -18.94 -5.37
N PRO A 204 7.33 -19.73 -5.44
CA PRO A 204 8.64 -19.26 -5.04
C PRO A 204 9.01 -18.03 -5.86
N THR A 205 9.39 -16.94 -5.20
CA THR A 205 9.89 -15.77 -5.92
C THR A 205 11.29 -16.07 -6.42
N THR A 206 11.43 -16.52 -7.67
CA THR A 206 12.73 -16.55 -8.34
C THR A 206 13.19 -15.11 -8.53
N GLN A 207 13.97 -14.57 -7.59
CA GLN A 207 14.79 -13.41 -7.88
C GLN A 207 15.81 -13.85 -8.93
N VAL A 208 15.58 -13.49 -10.18
CA VAL A 208 16.63 -13.51 -11.20
C VAL A 208 17.56 -12.35 -10.86
N THR A 209 18.47 -12.56 -9.91
CA THR A 209 19.64 -11.70 -9.75
C THR A 209 20.49 -11.96 -11.00
N SER A 210 20.23 -11.22 -12.09
CA SER A 210 21.16 -11.20 -13.21
C SER A 210 22.43 -10.49 -12.73
N MET A 211 23.30 -11.25 -12.06
CA MET A 211 24.69 -10.85 -11.93
C MET A 211 25.24 -10.83 -13.34
N LYS A 212 25.26 -9.66 -13.97
CA LYS A 212 26.16 -9.39 -15.09
C LYS A 212 27.58 -9.48 -14.54
N VAL A 213 28.10 -10.70 -14.46
CA VAL A 213 29.54 -10.93 -14.39
C VAL A 213 30.08 -10.44 -15.72
N ARG A 214 30.51 -9.18 -15.76
CA ARG A 214 31.22 -8.61 -16.89
C ARG A 214 32.60 -9.26 -16.90
N ALA A 215 32.73 -10.39 -17.59
CA ALA A 215 34.02 -10.98 -17.90
C ALA A 215 34.86 -9.92 -18.63
N LYS A 216 35.94 -9.46 -17.98
CA LYS A 216 36.96 -8.63 -18.63
C LYS A 216 37.70 -9.52 -19.62
N ALA A 217 37.41 -9.37 -20.91
CA ALA A 217 38.30 -9.85 -21.95
C ALA A 217 39.62 -9.07 -21.84
N GLN A 218 40.68 -9.76 -21.41
CA GLN A 218 42.05 -9.29 -21.56
C GLN A 218 42.34 -9.15 -23.05
N THR A 219 42.39 -7.91 -23.53
CA THR A 219 42.93 -7.60 -24.85
C THR A 219 44.27 -6.91 -24.66
N THR A 220 45.33 -7.61 -25.03
CA THR A 220 46.70 -7.12 -25.09
C THR A 220 46.79 -6.04 -26.16
N ILE A 221 47.02 -4.78 -25.80
CA ILE A 221 47.36 -3.71 -26.76
C ILE A 221 48.74 -3.14 -26.40
N LYS A 222 49.64 -3.21 -27.39
CA LYS A 222 51.00 -2.64 -27.37
C LYS A 222 50.96 -1.13 -27.13
N ARG A 223 51.88 -0.63 -26.30
CA ARG A 223 52.25 0.80 -26.17
C ARG A 223 52.60 1.39 -27.56
N THR A 224 52.38 2.67 -27.86
CA THR A 224 53.08 3.88 -27.33
C THR A 224 52.34 5.18 -27.85
N PRO A 225 52.74 6.43 -27.52
CA PRO A 225 52.20 7.28 -26.44
C PRO A 225 51.54 8.61 -26.90
N SER A 226 50.98 9.35 -25.93
CA SER A 226 51.04 10.82 -25.75
C SER A 226 49.74 11.66 -25.80
N CYS A 227 49.61 12.47 -24.73
CA CYS A 227 48.90 13.75 -24.52
C CYS A 227 47.43 13.79 -24.04
N ASP A 228 47.32 14.01 -22.72
CA ASP A 228 46.68 15.15 -22.03
C ASP A 228 45.23 15.56 -22.34
N ALA A 229 44.31 15.26 -21.41
CA ALA A 229 43.47 16.24 -20.70
C ALA A 229 42.45 15.54 -19.77
N GLU A 230 42.41 15.98 -18.51
CA GLU A 230 41.28 15.90 -17.57
C GLU A 230 40.88 14.52 -16.97
N CYS A 231 41.75 14.00 -16.11
CA CYS A 231 41.31 13.35 -14.87
C CYS A 231 40.89 14.44 -13.88
N HIS A 232 39.67 14.44 -13.35
CA HIS A 232 39.35 14.80 -11.95
C HIS A 232 37.83 14.68 -11.69
N TYR A 233 37.42 13.59 -11.03
CA TYR A 233 36.60 13.56 -9.79
C TYR A 233 35.87 12.22 -9.68
N ALA A 234 36.48 11.31 -8.92
CA ALA A 234 35.80 10.19 -8.29
C ALA A 234 35.46 10.57 -6.84
N TYR A 235 34.23 10.25 -6.45
CA TYR A 235 33.82 9.76 -5.13
C TYR A 235 34.48 10.34 -3.86
N ARG A 236 33.67 11.07 -3.07
CA ARG A 236 33.44 10.86 -1.63
C ARG A 236 32.48 11.94 -1.12
N LEU A 237 31.42 11.55 -0.41
CA LEU A 237 31.18 11.99 0.97
C LEU A 237 29.92 11.33 1.55
N THR A 238 30.19 10.56 2.59
CA THR A 238 29.32 10.08 3.66
C THR A 238 28.67 11.22 4.44
N ALA A 239 27.46 10.94 4.93
CA ALA A 239 26.87 11.34 6.22
C ALA A 239 27.18 12.75 6.77
N ASN A 240 26.14 13.58 6.87
CA ASN A 240 25.82 14.40 8.04
C ASN A 240 24.52 15.20 7.77
N PHE A 241 23.49 14.97 8.58
CA PHE A 241 22.42 15.94 8.79
C PHE A 241 22.04 15.92 10.28
N GLN A 242 22.71 16.79 11.04
CA GLN A 242 22.15 17.42 12.24
C GLN A 242 21.41 18.68 11.78
N GLY A 243 20.29 18.95 12.42
CA GLY A 243 19.25 19.85 11.93
C GLY A 243 19.54 21.34 12.05
N ALA A 244 18.59 22.09 11.49
CA ALA A 244 18.11 23.36 12.01
C ALA A 244 16.80 23.69 11.29
N ASP A 245 15.77 23.90 12.12
CA ASP A 245 14.75 24.94 12.07
C ASP A 245 13.69 25.00 10.97
N GLU A 246 12.45 24.98 11.47
CA GLU A 246 11.18 25.37 10.85
C GLU A 246 11.23 26.78 10.22
N PRO A 247 10.25 27.07 9.34
CA PRO A 247 9.12 27.82 9.87
C PRO A 247 7.76 27.21 9.48
N SER A 248 6.92 27.08 10.51
CA SER A 248 5.47 27.30 10.54
C SER A 248 4.82 27.75 9.23
N GLN A 249 3.92 26.92 8.69
CA GLN A 249 2.65 27.38 8.12
C GLN A 249 1.53 26.36 8.39
N ASP A 250 0.71 26.77 9.34
CA ASP A 250 -0.64 26.35 9.66
C ASP A 250 -1.56 26.49 8.43
N HIS A 251 -2.27 25.42 8.00
CA HIS A 251 -3.64 25.47 7.46
C HIS A 251 -4.22 24.09 7.05
N ARG A 252 -5.29 23.72 7.77
CA ARG A 252 -6.44 22.86 7.42
C ARG A 252 -6.25 21.35 7.38
N THR A 253 -6.34 20.77 8.58
CA THR A 253 -6.89 19.43 8.81
C THR A 253 -8.36 19.42 8.40
N ALA A 254 -8.74 18.59 7.43
CA ALA A 254 -10.14 18.25 7.21
C ALA A 254 -10.54 17.16 8.21
N ASP A 255 -11.45 17.48 9.13
CA ASP A 255 -12.06 16.51 10.03
C ASP A 255 -12.86 15.49 9.23
N ARG A 256 -12.48 14.22 9.32
CA ARG A 256 -13.20 13.10 8.70
C ARG A 256 -13.85 12.25 9.80
N VAL A 257 -15.16 12.07 9.72
CA VAL A 257 -15.94 11.23 10.64
C VAL A 257 -16.38 9.98 9.88
N ARG A 258 -15.84 8.81 10.24
CA ARG A 258 -16.37 7.50 9.83
C ARG A 258 -17.37 7.07 10.92
N ASN A 259 -18.66 7.01 10.58
CA ASN A 259 -19.65 6.43 11.49
C ASN A 259 -19.50 4.91 11.46
N GLU A 260 -18.94 4.34 12.53
CA GLU A 260 -18.97 2.90 12.76
C GLU A 260 -20.43 2.45 12.94
N ALA A 261 -20.90 1.53 12.10
CA ALA A 261 -22.21 0.90 12.28
C ALA A 261 -22.16 -0.06 13.48
N PRO A 262 -23.13 -0.01 14.42
CA PRO A 262 -23.14 -0.93 15.55
C PRO A 262 -23.61 -2.33 15.09
N HIS A 263 -22.77 -3.34 15.31
CA HIS A 263 -23.17 -4.74 15.26
C HIS A 263 -24.20 -5.01 16.37
N LEU A 264 -25.44 -5.35 15.99
CA LEU A 264 -26.44 -5.90 16.91
C LEU A 264 -25.91 -7.20 17.53
N GLN A 265 -25.69 -7.19 18.84
CA GLN A 265 -25.72 -8.41 19.64
C GLN A 265 -27.18 -8.76 19.95
N THR A 266 -27.67 -9.84 19.34
CA THR A 266 -28.85 -10.56 19.83
C THR A 266 -28.51 -11.20 21.18
N GLN A 267 -29.09 -10.67 22.25
CA GLN A 267 -29.13 -11.35 23.54
C GLN A 267 -30.52 -12.00 23.68
N THR A 268 -30.56 -13.30 23.44
CA THR A 268 -31.65 -14.17 23.89
C THR A 268 -31.46 -14.39 25.38
N ASP A 269 -32.34 -13.84 26.20
CA ASP A 269 -32.57 -14.34 27.55
C ASP A 269 -34.04 -14.72 27.68
N GLY A 270 -34.27 -16.03 27.79
CA GLY A 270 -35.44 -16.57 28.45
C GLY A 270 -35.06 -16.94 29.88
N HIS A 271 -35.86 -16.52 30.85
CA HIS A 271 -36.47 -17.43 31.83
C HIS A 271 -37.45 -16.67 32.73
N ASP A 272 -38.60 -17.33 32.90
CA ASP A 272 -39.66 -17.25 33.92
C ASP A 272 -40.58 -16.02 34.03
#